data_AF-A0A142JHX5-F1
#
_entry.id   AF-A0A142JHX5-F1
#
_cell.length_a   1.000
_cell.length_b   1.000
_cell.length_c   1.000
_cell.angle_alpha   90.00
_cell.angle_beta   90.00
_cell.angle_gamma   90.00
#
_symmetry.space_group_name_H-M   'P 1'
#
loop_
_entity.id
_entity.type
_entity.pdbx_description
1 polymer ?
#
loop_
_entity_poly.entity_id
_entity_poly.type
_entity_poly.pdbx_seq_one_letter_code
_entity_poly.pdbx_strand_id
1 'polypeptide(L)'
;MMALPSSNASETATVRMRAWDAEVGGSLLADTGTIYAAPGADLGMWDWEMPLNSNAALYGGDVKATAYFADHVAARRVEIEVIDLDNPAGYIDQARLVVGQYWEPEHNAELGSARVSVIDTSKVSRADSGDPVVDRGTLHSALAFDMTWLDPEDRARLAHILRGCGLYRPLFISIYPESEDVLTEQDCMIYGRIKAMPALTHARLGLFASQLEIEGW
;
A
#
# COMPACT_ATOMS: atom_id res chain seq x y z
N MET A 1 2.45 -12.03 3.05
CA MET A 1 1.43 -10.98 2.86
C MET A 1 0.81 -11.11 1.48
N MET A 2 -0.43 -10.62 1.33
CA MET A 2 -0.93 -10.14 0.05
C MET A 2 -1.22 -8.65 0.11
N ALA A 3 -1.22 -8.00 -1.06
CA ALA A 3 -1.76 -6.66 -1.23
C ALA A 3 -2.49 -6.54 -2.59
N LEU A 4 -3.62 -5.84 -2.55
CA LEU A 4 -4.40 -5.37 -3.69
C LEU A 4 -4.20 -3.84 -3.73
N PRO A 5 -3.33 -3.31 -4.60
CA PRO A 5 -2.94 -1.90 -4.54
C PRO A 5 -3.87 -0.95 -5.28
N SER A 6 -4.81 -1.46 -6.07
CA SER A 6 -5.85 -0.67 -6.74
C SER A 6 -6.92 -1.63 -7.24
N SER A 7 -8.15 -1.34 -6.85
CA SER A 7 -9.32 -2.13 -7.18
C SER A 7 -10.60 -1.33 -7.19
N ASN A 8 -11.63 -1.89 -7.84
CA ASN A 8 -13.00 -1.39 -7.81
C ASN A 8 -13.88 -2.09 -6.74
N ALA A 9 -13.27 -2.68 -5.71
CA ALA A 9 -13.99 -3.47 -4.73
C ALA A 9 -14.96 -2.61 -3.89
N SER A 10 -16.17 -3.12 -3.69
CA SER A 10 -17.20 -2.46 -2.88
C SER A 10 -16.90 -2.52 -1.39
N GLU A 11 -17.63 -1.73 -0.60
CA GLU A 11 -17.50 -1.62 0.86
C GLU A 11 -17.74 -2.96 1.59
N THR A 12 -18.51 -3.87 0.97
CA THR A 12 -18.81 -5.20 1.52
C THR A 12 -17.86 -6.28 1.00
N ALA A 13 -16.91 -5.92 0.14
CA ALA A 13 -15.95 -6.86 -0.41
C ALA A 13 -15.06 -7.44 0.68
N THR A 14 -14.82 -8.74 0.60
CA THR A 14 -13.97 -9.47 1.53
C THR A 14 -12.84 -10.16 0.80
N VAL A 15 -11.70 -10.29 1.48
CA VAL A 15 -10.54 -11.03 1.00
C VAL A 15 -10.10 -12.04 2.07
N ARG A 16 -9.61 -13.20 1.62
CA ARG A 16 -9.03 -14.24 2.46
C ARG A 16 -7.84 -14.90 1.78
N MET A 17 -6.74 -15.02 2.50
CA MET A 17 -5.52 -15.72 2.05
C MET A 17 -5.40 -17.05 2.77
N ARG A 18 -5.16 -18.13 2.03
CA ARG A 18 -4.88 -19.46 2.58
C ARG A 18 -3.59 -20.02 2.01
N ALA A 19 -2.68 -20.43 2.88
CA ALA A 19 -1.43 -21.08 2.53
C ALA A 19 -1.52 -22.60 2.74
N TRP A 20 -1.05 -23.36 1.76
CA TRP A 20 -1.10 -24.82 1.75
C TRP A 20 0.31 -25.42 1.62
N ASP A 21 0.50 -26.60 2.22
CA ASP A 21 1.76 -27.37 2.21
C ASP A 21 2.06 -28.07 0.89
N ALA A 22 1.03 -28.32 0.08
CA ALA A 22 1.10 -29.06 -1.17
C ALA A 22 0.49 -28.30 -2.35
N GLU A 23 0.90 -28.67 -3.57
CA GLU A 23 0.44 -28.06 -4.81
C GLU A 23 -1.02 -28.43 -5.16
N VAL A 24 -1.46 -29.64 -4.81
CA VAL A 24 -2.85 -30.12 -5.02
C VAL A 24 -3.23 -31.03 -3.86
N GLY A 25 -4.27 -30.67 -3.12
CA GLY A 25 -4.70 -31.40 -1.92
C GLY A 25 -3.64 -31.35 -0.83
N GLY A 26 -3.95 -30.80 0.34
CA GLY A 26 -2.94 -30.57 1.37
C GLY A 26 -3.56 -30.13 2.69
N SER A 27 -2.72 -29.94 3.69
CA SER A 27 -3.11 -29.35 4.97
C SER A 27 -2.99 -27.82 4.91
N LEU A 28 -3.94 -27.15 5.55
CA LEU A 28 -3.93 -25.70 5.69
C LEU A 28 -2.82 -25.32 6.68
N LEU A 29 -1.85 -24.53 6.21
CA LEU A 29 -0.73 -24.10 7.04
C LEU A 29 -1.04 -22.77 7.75
N ALA A 30 -1.62 -21.82 7.03
CA ALA A 30 -1.99 -20.53 7.56
C ALA A 30 -3.21 -19.96 6.83
N ASP A 31 -3.98 -19.17 7.56
CA ASP A 31 -5.21 -18.54 7.10
C ASP A 31 -5.32 -17.18 7.75
N THR A 32 -5.61 -16.16 6.96
CA THR A 32 -5.83 -14.80 7.47
C THR A 32 -7.24 -14.64 8.06
N GLY A 33 -8.12 -15.61 7.84
CA GLY A 33 -9.55 -15.42 8.01
C GLY A 33 -10.12 -14.49 6.94
N THR A 34 -11.43 -14.24 7.04
CA THR A 34 -12.13 -13.30 6.17
C THR A 34 -11.94 -11.89 6.72
N ILE A 35 -11.27 -11.05 5.95
CA ILE A 35 -11.09 -9.63 6.25
C ILE A 35 -11.82 -8.78 5.21
N TYR A 36 -12.18 -7.55 5.58
CA TYR A 36 -12.73 -6.60 4.62
C TYR A 36 -11.64 -6.09 3.69
N ALA A 37 -11.89 -6.13 2.38
CA ALA A 37 -10.95 -5.67 1.39
C ALA A 37 -10.96 -4.14 1.26
N ALA A 38 -12.12 -3.53 1.46
CA ALA A 38 -12.35 -2.13 1.16
C ALA A 38 -13.29 -1.47 2.18
N PRO A 39 -13.03 -1.58 3.49
CA PRO A 39 -13.96 -1.05 4.48
C PRO A 39 -14.13 0.47 4.26
N GLY A 40 -15.35 0.97 4.48
CA GLY A 40 -15.59 2.40 4.50
C GLY A 40 -15.18 3.03 5.81
N ALA A 41 -15.43 4.34 5.92
CA ALA A 41 -15.18 5.08 7.15
C ALA A 41 -15.98 4.49 8.33
N ASP A 42 -15.32 4.35 9.49
CA ASP A 42 -15.99 3.98 10.74
C ASP A 42 -17.03 5.02 11.15
N LEU A 43 -18.10 4.56 11.82
CA LEU A 43 -19.20 5.43 12.28
C LEU A 43 -18.71 6.60 13.15
N GLY A 44 -17.65 6.41 13.93
CA GLY A 44 -17.07 7.46 14.78
C GLY A 44 -16.36 8.58 14.01
N MET A 45 -15.95 8.32 12.76
CA MET A 45 -15.25 9.26 11.88
C MET A 45 -16.15 9.81 10.77
N TRP A 46 -17.43 9.44 10.77
CA TRP A 46 -18.39 9.87 9.76
C TRP A 46 -18.81 11.33 9.97
N ASP A 47 -18.63 12.15 8.93
CA ASP A 47 -18.86 13.60 8.93
C ASP A 47 -20.27 14.01 8.48
N TRP A 48 -21.15 13.05 8.18
CA TRP A 48 -22.51 13.25 7.65
C TRP A 48 -22.60 13.85 6.24
N GLU A 49 -21.47 14.08 5.56
CA GLU A 49 -21.44 14.67 4.21
C GLU A 49 -21.49 13.60 3.11
N MET A 50 -21.09 12.37 3.44
CA MET A 50 -21.13 11.20 2.56
C MET A 50 -22.06 10.09 3.08
N PRO A 51 -22.49 9.11 2.27
CA PRO A 51 -23.15 7.91 2.77
C PRO A 51 -22.25 7.18 3.78
N LEU A 52 -22.85 6.71 4.86
CA LEU A 52 -22.15 5.95 5.90
C LEU A 52 -21.50 4.70 5.29
N ASN A 53 -20.27 4.38 5.73
CA ASN A 53 -19.48 3.24 5.27
C ASN A 53 -19.10 3.30 3.77
N SER A 54 -19.15 4.47 3.14
CA SER A 54 -18.64 4.64 1.77
C SER A 54 -17.12 4.58 1.70
N ASN A 55 -16.60 4.03 0.59
CA ASN A 55 -15.16 3.89 0.33
C ASN A 55 -14.71 4.71 -0.90
N ALA A 56 -13.40 4.79 -1.11
CA ALA A 56 -12.81 5.58 -2.19
C ALA A 56 -13.25 5.14 -3.61
N ALA A 57 -13.63 3.87 -3.81
CA ALA A 57 -14.06 3.37 -5.12
C ALA A 57 -15.33 4.07 -5.63
N LEU A 58 -16.22 4.50 -4.73
CA LEU A 58 -17.44 5.23 -5.09
C LEU A 58 -17.13 6.63 -5.66
N TYR A 59 -15.98 7.20 -5.30
CA TYR A 59 -15.57 8.57 -5.64
C TYR A 59 -14.45 8.62 -6.69
N GLY A 60 -14.23 7.51 -7.41
CA GLY A 60 -13.20 7.42 -8.44
C GLY A 60 -11.77 7.32 -7.89
N GLY A 61 -11.62 7.01 -6.60
CA GLY A 61 -10.36 6.66 -5.98
C GLY A 61 -10.08 5.16 -6.05
N ASP A 62 -8.81 4.79 -5.89
CA ASP A 62 -8.37 3.40 -5.87
C ASP A 62 -8.52 2.80 -4.46
N VAL A 63 -9.19 1.66 -4.38
CA VAL A 63 -9.28 0.89 -3.13
C VAL A 63 -8.08 -0.02 -2.97
N LYS A 64 -7.49 0.02 -1.77
CA LYS A 64 -6.33 -0.78 -1.38
C LYS A 64 -6.69 -1.75 -0.26
N ALA A 65 -6.26 -3.00 -0.39
CA ALA A 65 -6.45 -4.05 0.60
C ALA A 65 -5.14 -4.74 0.93
N THR A 66 -4.94 -5.15 2.17
CA THR A 66 -3.80 -6.00 2.55
C THR A 66 -4.23 -7.10 3.51
N ALA A 67 -3.52 -8.23 3.48
CA ALA A 67 -3.61 -9.23 4.54
C ALA A 67 -2.24 -9.83 4.85
N TYR A 68 -2.02 -10.06 6.14
CA TYR A 68 -0.77 -10.57 6.67
C TYR A 68 -1.01 -11.92 7.34
N PHE A 69 -0.05 -12.84 7.18
CA PHE A 69 -0.04 -14.04 8.01
C PHE A 69 0.68 -13.68 9.32
N ALA A 70 0.15 -14.16 10.45
CA ALA A 70 0.78 -13.94 11.75
C ALA A 70 2.20 -14.50 11.83
N ASP A 71 2.45 -15.62 11.14
CA ASP A 71 3.74 -16.29 11.10
C ASP A 71 4.27 -16.44 9.67
N HIS A 72 5.59 -16.44 9.52
CA HIS A 72 6.24 -16.77 8.25
C HIS A 72 6.11 -18.26 7.96
N VAL A 73 5.33 -18.59 6.92
CA VAL A 73 5.07 -19.97 6.51
C VAL A 73 5.69 -20.27 5.14
N ALA A 74 6.41 -21.39 5.05
CA ALA A 74 6.88 -21.95 3.79
C ALA A 74 5.76 -22.72 3.10
N ALA A 75 4.98 -22.03 2.26
CA ALA A 75 3.88 -22.61 1.51
C ALA A 75 4.31 -23.03 0.09
N ARG A 76 3.66 -24.05 -0.47
CA ARG A 76 3.79 -24.42 -1.90
C ARG A 76 2.71 -23.80 -2.76
N ARG A 77 1.57 -23.47 -2.16
CA ARG A 77 0.42 -22.87 -2.84
C ARG A 77 -0.22 -21.84 -1.93
N VAL A 78 -0.61 -20.71 -2.52
CA VAL A 78 -1.39 -19.66 -1.86
C VAL A 78 -2.68 -19.50 -2.65
N GLU A 79 -3.81 -19.65 -1.97
CA GLU A 79 -5.14 -19.38 -2.51
C GLU A 79 -5.63 -18.05 -1.98
N ILE A 80 -6.12 -17.21 -2.89
CA ILE A 80 -6.67 -15.89 -2.58
C ILE A 80 -8.10 -15.87 -3.06
N GLU A 81 -9.01 -15.67 -2.12
CA GLU A 81 -10.43 -15.57 -2.36
C GLU A 81 -10.85 -14.12 -2.16
N VAL A 82 -11.38 -13.49 -3.22
CA VAL A 82 -11.95 -12.15 -3.18
C VAL A 82 -13.43 -12.30 -3.52
N ILE A 83 -14.29 -11.87 -2.62
CA ILE A 83 -15.75 -11.96 -2.76
C ILE A 83 -16.31 -10.55 -2.68
N ASP A 84 -17.02 -10.14 -3.72
CA ASP A 84 -17.72 -8.87 -3.79
C ASP A 84 -19.05 -9.07 -4.52
N LEU A 85 -20.11 -9.36 -3.76
CA LEU A 85 -21.42 -9.71 -4.32
C LEU A 85 -22.24 -8.46 -4.67
N ASP A 86 -21.95 -7.33 -4.03
CA ASP A 86 -22.72 -6.09 -4.16
C ASP A 86 -22.02 -5.06 -5.07
N ASN A 87 -20.98 -5.48 -5.80
CA ASN A 87 -20.26 -4.59 -6.72
C ASN A 87 -21.19 -4.02 -7.80
N PRO A 88 -21.41 -2.69 -7.85
CA PRO A 88 -22.28 -2.08 -8.87
C PRO A 88 -21.78 -2.28 -10.31
N ALA A 89 -20.48 -2.48 -10.50
CA ALA A 89 -19.89 -2.74 -11.82
C ALA A 89 -20.21 -4.16 -12.33
N GLY A 90 -20.55 -5.11 -11.45
CA GLY A 90 -20.83 -6.51 -11.79
C GLY A 90 -19.58 -7.34 -12.12
N TYR A 91 -18.38 -6.78 -11.97
CA TYR A 91 -17.09 -7.46 -12.10
C TYR A 91 -16.08 -6.86 -11.13
N ILE A 92 -15.10 -7.67 -10.75
CA ILE A 92 -13.96 -7.24 -9.95
C ILE A 92 -12.81 -6.87 -10.90
N ASP A 93 -12.38 -5.62 -10.86
CA ASP A 93 -11.17 -5.11 -11.50
C ASP A 93 -10.08 -4.91 -10.45
N GLN A 94 -8.92 -5.47 -10.74
CA GLN A 94 -7.75 -5.50 -9.87
C GLN A 94 -6.53 -5.26 -10.74
N ALA A 95 -5.92 -4.09 -10.61
CA ALA A 95 -4.82 -3.71 -11.48
C ALA A 95 -3.62 -4.66 -11.31
N ARG A 96 -3.31 -5.05 -10.07
CA ARG A 96 -2.23 -5.96 -9.71
C ARG A 96 -2.58 -6.78 -8.46
N LEU A 97 -1.89 -7.90 -8.32
CA LEU A 97 -1.90 -8.72 -7.11
C LEU A 97 -0.45 -8.90 -6.65
N VAL A 98 -0.15 -8.45 -5.43
CA VAL A 98 1.16 -8.60 -4.81
C VAL A 98 1.07 -9.69 -3.77
N VAL A 99 1.87 -10.75 -3.90
CA VAL A 99 1.91 -11.85 -2.92
C VAL A 99 3.37 -12.20 -2.69
N GLY A 100 3.76 -12.30 -1.42
CA GLY A 100 5.10 -12.73 -1.09
C GLY A 100 5.50 -12.52 0.35
N GLN A 101 6.81 -12.62 0.55
CA GLN A 101 7.46 -12.28 1.79
C GLN A 101 7.37 -10.77 2.02
N TYR A 102 7.19 -10.41 3.28
CA TYR A 102 7.22 -9.04 3.75
C TYR A 102 8.30 -8.90 4.81
N TRP A 103 8.71 -7.68 5.05
CA TRP A 103 9.63 -7.32 6.12
C TRP A 103 9.03 -6.14 6.86
N GLU A 104 9.00 -6.26 8.17
CA GLU A 104 8.61 -5.20 9.10
C GLU A 104 9.84 -4.89 9.96
N PRO A 105 10.28 -3.63 10.03
CA PRO A 105 11.38 -3.23 10.89
C PRO A 105 10.96 -3.28 12.37
N GLU A 106 11.91 -3.49 13.28
CA GLU A 106 11.64 -3.44 14.73
C GLU A 106 11.17 -2.04 15.16
N HIS A 107 11.71 -1.01 14.53
CA HIS A 107 11.30 0.38 14.69
C HIS A 107 10.69 0.88 13.39
N ASN A 108 9.39 1.19 13.41
CA ASN A 108 8.67 1.69 12.24
C ASN A 108 9.17 3.10 11.83
N ALA A 109 8.67 3.60 10.70
CA ALA A 109 8.93 4.96 10.23
C ALA A 109 8.66 5.99 11.35
N GLU A 110 9.42 7.07 11.32
CA GLU A 110 9.30 8.13 12.32
C GLU A 110 7.89 8.71 12.31
N LEU A 111 7.30 8.88 13.50
CA LEU A 111 5.95 9.41 13.66
C LEU A 111 5.84 10.79 13.01
N GLY A 112 4.89 10.93 12.08
CA GLY A 112 4.69 12.18 11.34
C GLY A 112 5.67 12.43 10.19
N SER A 113 6.58 11.50 9.88
CA SER A 113 7.46 11.59 8.71
C SER A 113 6.79 11.17 7.40
N ALA A 114 5.67 10.45 7.49
CA ALA A 114 4.87 10.00 6.36
C ALA A 114 4.27 11.19 5.62
N ARG A 115 4.65 11.35 4.35
CA ARG A 115 4.18 12.38 3.43
C ARG A 115 3.48 11.71 2.26
N VAL A 116 2.16 11.66 2.32
CA VAL A 116 1.30 11.25 1.20
C VAL A 116 1.06 12.47 0.32
N SER A 117 1.25 12.34 -1.00
CA SER A 117 1.05 13.43 -1.94
C SER A 117 0.55 12.93 -3.29
N VAL A 118 -0.22 13.77 -3.98
CA VAL A 118 -0.59 13.58 -5.39
C VAL A 118 0.17 14.64 -6.20
N ILE A 119 1.02 14.18 -7.11
CA ILE A 119 1.88 15.04 -7.93
C ILE A 119 1.18 15.29 -9.28
N ASP A 120 0.78 16.53 -9.52
CA ASP A 120 0.32 17.02 -10.82
C ASP A 120 1.47 17.62 -11.62
N THR A 121 1.73 17.07 -12.79
CA THR A 121 2.78 17.57 -13.71
C THR A 121 2.26 18.63 -14.71
N SER A 122 0.99 19.02 -14.59
CA SER A 122 0.38 20.07 -15.41
C SER A 122 1.10 21.40 -15.26
N LYS A 123 1.25 22.12 -16.37
CA LYS A 123 1.92 23.43 -16.40
C LYS A 123 0.90 24.53 -16.63
N VAL A 124 0.90 25.51 -15.74
CA VAL A 124 0.04 26.68 -15.87
C VAL A 124 0.88 27.84 -16.42
N SER A 125 0.48 28.36 -17.56
CA SER A 125 1.02 29.57 -18.18
C SER A 125 -0.05 30.65 -18.24
N ARG A 126 0.31 31.91 -18.53
CA ARG A 126 -0.67 32.97 -18.78
C ARG A 126 -0.65 33.35 -20.26
N ALA A 127 -1.83 33.44 -20.86
CA ALA A 127 -2.01 34.04 -22.16
C ALA A 127 -1.79 35.56 -22.10
N ASP A 128 -1.59 36.19 -23.25
CA ASP A 128 -1.47 37.65 -23.37
C ASP A 128 -2.74 38.40 -22.90
N SER A 129 -3.91 37.73 -22.91
CA SER A 129 -5.15 38.24 -22.31
C SER A 129 -5.12 38.27 -20.77
N GLY A 130 -4.10 37.66 -20.16
CA GLY A 130 -3.99 37.45 -18.72
C GLY A 130 -4.61 36.14 -18.23
N ASP A 131 -5.32 35.39 -19.09
CA ASP A 131 -6.00 34.15 -18.70
C ASP A 131 -5.01 33.01 -18.43
N PRO A 132 -5.24 32.17 -17.40
CA PRO A 132 -4.42 30.98 -17.18
C PRO A 132 -4.72 29.92 -18.24
N VAL A 133 -3.68 29.47 -18.94
CA VAL A 133 -3.72 28.34 -19.88
C VAL A 133 -3.00 27.17 -19.24
N VAL A 134 -3.71 26.04 -19.13
CA VAL A 134 -3.19 24.81 -18.51
C VAL A 134 -2.81 23.82 -19.60
N ASP A 135 -1.54 23.43 -19.63
CA ASP A 135 -1.07 22.26 -20.36
C ASP A 135 -1.19 21.05 -19.43
N ARG A 136 -2.13 20.15 -19.76
CA ARG A 136 -2.52 19.04 -18.89
C ARG A 136 -1.43 17.99 -18.86
N GLY A 137 -0.88 17.75 -17.68
CA GLY A 137 0.07 16.69 -17.39
C GLY A 137 -0.59 15.41 -16.89
N THR A 138 0.24 14.51 -16.37
CA THR A 138 -0.18 13.32 -15.63
C THR A 138 -0.25 13.61 -14.13
N LEU A 139 -1.19 12.93 -13.48
CA LEU A 139 -1.30 12.84 -12.02
C LEU A 139 -0.74 11.48 -11.59
N HIS A 140 -0.03 11.45 -10.47
CA HIS A 140 0.41 10.20 -9.83
C HIS A 140 0.55 10.38 -8.32
N SER A 141 0.44 9.28 -7.59
CA SER A 141 0.62 9.21 -6.15
C SER A 141 2.11 9.12 -5.76
N ALA A 142 2.49 9.74 -4.64
CA ALA A 142 3.83 9.63 -4.07
C ALA A 142 3.76 9.54 -2.55
N LEU A 143 4.61 8.68 -1.98
CA LEU A 143 4.76 8.47 -0.54
C LEU A 143 6.23 8.60 -0.17
N ALA A 144 6.52 9.51 0.77
CA ALA A 144 7.85 9.65 1.35
C ALA A 144 7.79 9.45 2.87
N PHE A 145 8.79 8.78 3.44
CA PHE A 145 8.90 8.59 4.88
C PHE A 145 10.34 8.42 5.31
N ASP A 146 10.60 8.67 6.59
CA ASP A 146 11.94 8.65 7.17
C ASP A 146 12.03 7.52 8.20
N MET A 147 13.05 6.67 8.05
CA MET A 147 13.41 5.62 9.00
C MET A 147 14.65 6.11 9.74
N THR A 148 14.46 6.73 10.91
CA THR A 148 15.58 7.30 11.68
C THR A 148 16.23 6.32 12.65
N TRP A 149 15.54 5.21 12.94
CA TRP A 149 16.04 4.15 13.79
C TRP A 149 16.04 2.82 13.04
N LEU A 150 17.19 2.43 12.53
CA LEU A 150 17.42 1.11 11.94
C LEU A 150 18.54 0.41 12.69
N ASP A 151 18.24 -0.78 13.21
CA ASP A 151 19.23 -1.65 13.82
C ASP A 151 20.06 -2.38 12.75
N PRO A 152 21.21 -2.99 13.10
CA PRO A 152 22.11 -3.59 12.11
C PRO A 152 21.46 -4.68 11.25
N GLU A 153 20.51 -5.44 11.81
CA GLU A 153 19.74 -6.47 11.11
C GLU A 153 18.75 -5.85 10.11
N ASP A 154 17.92 -4.91 10.56
CA ASP A 154 16.96 -4.19 9.71
C ASP A 154 17.64 -3.44 8.57
N ARG A 155 18.77 -2.79 8.86
CA ARG A 155 19.60 -2.17 7.82
C ARG A 155 20.05 -3.20 6.78
N ALA A 156 20.44 -4.40 7.20
CA ALA A 156 20.87 -5.44 6.26
C ALA A 156 19.70 -5.95 5.41
N ARG A 157 18.51 -6.10 6.00
CA ARG A 157 17.26 -6.46 5.30
C ARG A 157 16.85 -5.39 4.29
N LEU A 158 16.79 -4.13 4.72
CA LEU A 158 16.50 -2.99 3.85
C LEU A 158 17.51 -2.91 2.70
N ALA A 159 18.81 -3.01 2.99
CA ALA A 159 19.85 -3.00 1.95
C ALA A 159 19.68 -4.14 0.93
N HIS A 160 19.23 -5.32 1.38
CA HIS A 160 18.96 -6.45 0.51
C HIS A 160 17.75 -6.19 -0.40
N ILE A 161 16.66 -5.68 0.16
CA ILE A 161 15.44 -5.31 -0.58
C ILE A 161 15.77 -4.24 -1.63
N LEU A 162 16.45 -3.17 -1.23
CA LEU A 162 16.83 -2.06 -2.12
C LEU A 162 17.71 -2.54 -3.29
N ARG A 163 18.68 -3.45 -3.03
CA ARG A 163 19.52 -4.03 -4.09
C ARG A 163 18.75 -4.99 -5.00
N GLY A 164 17.83 -5.76 -4.43
CA GLY A 164 17.00 -6.71 -5.19
C GLY A 164 16.00 -6.02 -6.11
N CYS A 165 15.40 -4.93 -5.64
CA CYS A 165 14.42 -4.16 -6.42
C CYS A 165 15.07 -3.18 -7.39
N GLY A 166 16.12 -2.48 -6.95
CA GLY A 166 16.65 -1.32 -7.67
C GLY A 166 15.56 -0.28 -7.94
N LEU A 167 15.74 0.52 -8.99
CA LEU A 167 14.76 1.52 -9.42
C LEU A 167 13.65 0.95 -10.33
N TYR A 168 13.76 -0.32 -10.73
CA TYR A 168 12.94 -0.87 -11.81
C TYR A 168 11.81 -1.78 -11.31
N ARG A 169 12.01 -2.50 -10.20
CA ARG A 169 10.97 -3.34 -9.60
C ARG A 169 10.10 -2.51 -8.66
N PRO A 170 8.77 -2.63 -8.78
CA PRO A 170 7.87 -1.98 -7.83
C PRO A 170 7.90 -2.69 -6.48
N LEU A 171 7.54 -1.94 -5.45
CA LEU A 171 7.38 -2.37 -4.07
C LEU A 171 5.99 -1.95 -3.58
N PHE A 172 5.43 -2.76 -2.70
CA PHE A 172 4.25 -2.39 -1.92
C PHE A 172 4.71 -1.99 -0.52
N ILE A 173 4.23 -0.85 -0.02
CA ILE A 173 4.53 -0.34 1.32
C ILE A 173 3.23 0.09 1.98
N SER A 174 3.07 -0.28 3.25
CA SER A 174 2.08 0.26 4.18
C SER A 174 2.83 0.81 5.39
N ILE A 175 2.56 2.05 5.80
CA ILE A 175 3.20 2.67 6.97
C ILE A 175 2.45 2.29 8.26
N TYR A 176 1.13 2.17 8.18
CA TYR A 176 0.24 1.84 9.30
C TYR A 176 -0.51 0.54 8.99
N PRO A 177 0.17 -0.62 8.97
CA PRO A 177 -0.50 -1.89 8.74
C PRO A 177 -1.48 -2.21 9.87
N GLU A 178 -2.68 -2.71 9.52
CA GLU A 178 -3.73 -3.11 10.47
C GLU A 178 -4.16 -2.00 11.43
N SER A 179 -4.22 -0.76 10.93
CA SER A 179 -4.68 0.40 11.70
C SER A 179 -6.17 0.24 12.04
N GLU A 180 -6.58 0.72 13.22
CA GLU A 180 -8.01 0.82 13.55
C GLU A 180 -8.72 1.78 12.58
N ASP A 181 -8.05 2.86 12.16
CA ASP A 181 -8.54 3.75 11.11
C ASP A 181 -8.10 3.24 9.73
N VAL A 182 -9.05 2.60 9.06
CA VAL A 182 -8.92 2.01 7.72
C VAL A 182 -8.53 3.05 6.67
N LEU A 183 -9.06 4.28 6.75
CA LEU A 183 -8.79 5.30 5.74
C LEU A 183 -7.34 5.77 5.85
N THR A 184 -6.86 6.01 7.07
CA THR A 184 -5.45 6.35 7.32
C THR A 184 -4.51 5.27 6.81
N GLU A 185 -4.85 3.99 6.99
CA GLU A 185 -4.09 2.88 6.45
C GLU A 185 -4.08 2.90 4.90
N GLN A 186 -5.23 3.03 4.25
CA GLN A 186 -5.33 3.07 2.78
C GLN A 186 -4.60 4.27 2.16
N ASP A 187 -4.66 5.43 2.80
CA ASP A 187 -3.96 6.64 2.34
C ASP A 187 -2.43 6.47 2.46
N CYS A 188 -1.98 5.79 3.50
CA CYS A 188 -0.57 5.52 3.77
C CYS A 188 -0.04 4.23 3.12
N MET A 189 -0.78 3.67 2.16
CA MET A 189 -0.34 2.57 1.30
C MET A 189 0.07 3.06 -0.08
N ILE A 190 1.14 2.50 -0.62
CA ILE A 190 1.55 2.76 -2.01
C ILE A 190 2.09 1.50 -2.66
N TYR A 191 1.77 1.34 -3.95
CA TYR A 191 2.45 0.41 -4.83
C TYR A 191 3.13 1.20 -5.93
N GLY A 192 4.45 1.13 -5.97
CA GLY A 192 5.21 2.04 -6.81
C GLY A 192 6.67 1.68 -6.91
N ARG A 193 7.42 2.50 -7.62
CA ARG A 193 8.87 2.37 -7.75
C ARG A 193 9.56 3.39 -6.86
N ILE A 194 10.73 3.03 -6.37
CA ILE A 194 11.58 3.96 -5.66
C ILE A 194 12.02 5.06 -6.63
N LYS A 195 11.82 6.32 -6.26
CA LYS A 195 12.17 7.47 -7.10
C LYS A 195 13.67 7.61 -7.32
N ALA A 196 14.44 7.46 -6.24
CA ALA A 196 15.89 7.51 -6.24
C ALA A 196 16.44 6.54 -5.19
N MET A 197 17.60 5.92 -5.48
CA MET A 197 18.19 4.95 -4.57
C MET A 197 18.51 5.62 -3.23
N PRO A 198 17.87 5.18 -2.12
CA PRO A 198 18.04 5.86 -0.86
C PRO A 198 19.41 5.52 -0.28
N ALA A 199 20.03 6.52 0.35
CA ALA A 199 21.27 6.32 1.09
C ALA A 199 20.98 5.68 2.44
N LEU A 200 21.90 4.81 2.89
CA LEU A 200 21.94 4.31 4.25
C LEU A 200 22.96 5.13 5.03
N THR A 201 22.46 5.99 5.92
CA THR A 201 23.27 6.88 6.73
C THR A 201 23.60 6.21 8.05
N HIS A 202 24.84 6.35 8.50
CA HIS A 202 25.25 5.94 9.85
C HIS A 202 24.96 7.08 10.82
N ALA A 203 23.85 7.01 11.55
CA ALA A 203 23.46 8.06 12.50
C ALA A 203 24.37 8.06 13.74
N ARG A 204 24.68 6.88 14.26
CA ARG A 204 25.69 6.63 15.31
C ARG A 204 26.20 5.18 15.18
N LEU A 205 27.21 4.79 15.95
CA LEU A 205 27.68 3.40 15.94
C LEU A 205 26.51 2.45 16.29
N GLY A 206 26.19 1.54 15.37
CA GLY A 206 25.10 0.57 15.54
C GLY A 206 23.69 1.09 15.19
N LEU A 207 23.53 2.37 14.83
CA LEU A 207 22.25 2.95 14.42
C LEU A 207 22.34 3.54 13.02
N PHE A 208 21.36 3.20 12.19
CA PHE A 208 21.30 3.64 10.81
C PHE A 208 20.01 4.41 10.55
N ALA A 209 20.03 5.20 9.49
CA ALA A 209 18.85 5.92 9.03
C ALA A 209 18.75 5.86 7.50
N SER A 210 17.53 5.91 6.99
CA SER A 210 17.26 5.99 5.56
C SER A 210 15.98 6.78 5.31
N GLN A 211 15.94 7.50 4.19
CA GLN A 211 14.76 8.20 3.72
C GLN A 211 14.32 7.55 2.41
N LEU A 212 13.06 7.14 2.33
CA LEU A 212 12.50 6.52 1.14
C LEU A 212 11.44 7.43 0.52
N GLU A 213 11.42 7.43 -0.81
CA GLU A 213 10.39 8.08 -1.61
C GLU A 213 9.99 7.13 -2.74
N ILE A 214 8.68 6.87 -2.82
CA ILE A 214 8.08 5.92 -3.75
C ILE A 214 7.05 6.67 -4.57
N GLU A 215 7.07 6.47 -5.88
CA GLU A 215 6.10 7.00 -6.82
C GLU A 215 5.25 5.86 -7.36
N GLY A 216 3.94 5.99 -7.18
CA GLY A 216 2.91 5.07 -7.62
C GLY A 216 2.35 5.45 -8.99
N TRP A 217 1.12 5.03 -9.25
CA TRP A 217 0.37 5.41 -10.45
C TRP A 217 -0.40 6.70 -10.22
#